data_AF-A0A7V8VIJ4-F1
#
_entry.id   AF-A0A7V8VIJ4-F1
#
_cell.length_a   1.000
_cell.length_b   1.000
_cell.length_c   1.000
_cell.angle_alpha   90.00
_cell.angle_beta   90.00
_cell.angle_gamma   90.00
#
_symmetry.space_group_name_H-M   'P 1'
#
loop_
_entity.id
_entity.type
_entity.pdbx_description
1 polymer ?
#
loop_
_entity_poly.entity_id
_entity_poly.type
_entity_poly.pdbx_seq_one_letter_code
_entity_poly.pdbx_strand_id
1 'polypeptide(L)'
;MSGEGSPAAAGERQEGVFIDVEVSEQIAGDAELARKLQEVCPVDIFSASEGRVEVVRSNLDECVLCELCLEAAPDGRLAVKKLYDGTELRR
;
A
#
# COMPACT_ATOMS: atom_id res chain seq x y z
N MET A 1 8.47 36.41 11.71
CA MET A 1 8.63 35.52 10.53
C MET A 1 8.47 34.11 11.06
N SER A 2 7.22 33.63 11.06
CA SER A 2 6.86 32.31 11.54
C SER A 2 7.40 31.27 10.55
N GLY A 3 8.23 30.35 11.05
CA GLY A 3 8.63 29.15 10.34
C GLY A 3 8.26 27.97 11.21
N GLU A 4 7.01 27.54 11.11
CA GLU A 4 6.54 26.29 11.72
C GLU A 4 7.12 25.15 10.89
N GLY A 5 8.19 24.54 11.40
CA GLY A 5 8.69 23.27 10.90
C GLY A 5 7.64 22.20 11.18
N SER A 6 6.97 21.75 10.14
CA SER A 6 6.10 20.57 10.19
C SER A 6 6.94 19.36 10.58
N PRO A 7 6.62 18.64 11.68
CA PRO A 7 7.28 17.39 11.98
C PRO A 7 6.70 16.34 11.03
N ALA A 8 7.37 16.13 9.89
CA ALA A 8 7.18 14.90 9.13
C ALA A 8 7.42 13.75 10.11
N ALA A 9 6.35 12.98 10.34
CA ALA A 9 6.29 11.93 11.33
C ALA A 9 7.46 10.95 11.16
N ALA A 10 7.96 10.52 12.32
CA ALA A 10 8.90 9.44 12.57
C ALA A 10 9.22 8.56 11.33
N GLY A 11 10.45 8.68 10.85
CA GLY A 11 11.02 7.73 9.90
C GLY A 11 11.06 6.34 10.51
N GLU A 12 10.11 5.51 10.12
CA GLU A 12 10.19 4.06 10.22
C GLU A 12 10.65 3.58 8.85
N ARG A 13 11.69 2.74 8.84
CA ARG A 13 12.42 2.28 7.63
C ARG A 13 11.43 1.95 6.51
N GLN A 14 11.47 2.74 5.44
CA GLN A 14 10.74 2.47 4.22
C GLN A 14 11.34 1.17 3.65
N GLU A 15 10.70 0.05 3.97
CA GLU A 15 10.94 -1.22 3.29
C GLU A 15 10.23 -1.06 1.94
N GLY A 16 11.02 -0.95 0.85
CA GLY A 16 10.55 -0.53 -0.48
C GLY A 16 11.38 0.65 -1.00
N VAL A 17 12.13 0.45 -2.09
CA VAL A 17 13.00 1.46 -2.70
C VAL A 17 12.32 2.13 -3.91
N PHE A 18 11.55 1.35 -4.67
CA PHE A 18 10.90 1.77 -5.90
C PHE A 18 9.39 1.92 -5.75
N ILE A 19 8.79 1.08 -4.90
CA ILE A 19 7.34 0.99 -4.74
C ILE A 19 6.98 1.10 -3.27
N ASP A 20 5.89 1.82 -3.00
CA ASP A 20 5.19 1.78 -1.71
C ASP A 20 3.69 1.56 -1.97
N VAL A 21 2.98 1.04 -0.98
CA VAL A 21 1.54 0.81 -1.04
C VAL A 21 0.89 1.43 0.18
N GLU A 22 -0.06 2.32 -0.06
CA GLU A 22 -0.88 2.93 0.98
C GLU A 22 -2.25 2.24 1.02
N VAL A 23 -2.63 1.77 2.21
CA VAL A 23 -3.94 1.18 2.50
C VAL A 23 -4.65 2.07 3.52
N SER A 24 -5.87 2.49 3.17
CA SER A 24 -6.75 3.30 4.02
C SER A 24 -7.16 2.52 5.29
N GLU A 25 -7.08 3.14 6.46
CA GLU A 25 -7.46 2.51 7.75
C GLU A 25 -8.90 1.95 7.75
N GLN A 26 -9.78 2.56 6.95
CA GLN A 26 -11.17 2.20 6.79
C GLN A 26 -11.37 0.82 6.14
N ILE A 27 -10.37 0.33 5.40
CA ILE A 27 -10.39 -1.01 4.79
C ILE A 27 -9.36 -1.98 5.42
N ALA A 28 -8.48 -1.47 6.30
CA ALA A 28 -7.43 -2.29 6.91
C ALA A 28 -7.97 -3.46 7.74
N GLY A 29 -9.17 -3.33 8.30
CA GLY A 29 -9.86 -4.37 9.07
C GLY A 29 -10.82 -5.26 8.28
N ASP A 30 -10.86 -5.16 6.95
CA ASP A 30 -11.77 -5.94 6.12
C ASP A 30 -11.14 -7.30 5.75
N ALA A 31 -11.60 -8.36 6.42
CA ALA A 31 -11.09 -9.73 6.22
C ALA A 31 -11.41 -10.31 4.83
N GLU A 32 -12.52 -9.91 4.22
CA GLU A 32 -12.87 -10.38 2.87
C GLU A 32 -11.98 -9.70 1.84
N LEU A 33 -11.81 -8.38 1.96
CA LEU A 33 -10.90 -7.65 1.10
C LEU A 33 -9.45 -8.11 1.27
N ALA A 34 -9.00 -8.37 2.50
CA ALA A 34 -7.65 -8.85 2.76
C ALA A 34 -7.36 -10.16 2.01
N ARG A 35 -8.29 -11.13 2.08
CA ARG A 35 -8.19 -12.39 1.32
C ARG A 35 -8.15 -12.15 -0.18
N LYS A 36 -9.01 -11.26 -0.68
CA LYS A 36 -9.06 -10.90 -2.10
C LYS A 36 -7.74 -10.27 -2.56
N LEU A 37 -7.19 -9.34 -1.79
CA LEU A 37 -5.91 -8.68 -2.10
C LEU A 37 -4.74 -9.67 -2.12
N GLN A 38 -4.71 -10.60 -1.16
CA GLN A 38 -3.72 -11.69 -1.13
C GLN A 38 -3.86 -12.60 -2.36
N GLU A 39 -5.08 -12.94 -2.79
CA GLU A 39 -5.31 -13.81 -3.94
C GLU A 39 -4.92 -13.17 -5.28
N VAL A 40 -5.19 -11.86 -5.47
CA VAL A 40 -4.99 -11.20 -6.75
C VAL A 40 -3.57 -10.66 -6.96
N CYS A 41 -2.79 -10.50 -5.89
CA CYS A 41 -1.45 -9.95 -5.98
C CYS A 41 -0.45 -11.04 -6.39
N PRO A 42 0.13 -11.00 -7.61
CA PRO A 42 0.98 -12.09 -8.11
C PRO A 42 2.32 -12.23 -7.38
N VAL A 43 2.69 -11.25 -6.56
CA VAL A 43 3.97 -11.18 -5.84
C VAL A 43 3.79 -11.05 -4.33
N ASP A 44 2.63 -11.44 -3.81
CA ASP A 44 2.38 -11.56 -2.36
C ASP A 44 2.68 -10.29 -1.54
N ILE A 45 2.39 -9.10 -2.07
CA ILE A 45 2.50 -7.81 -1.33
C ILE A 45 1.45 -7.74 -0.21
N PHE A 46 0.34 -8.46 -0.32
CA PHE A 46 -0.74 -8.44 0.66
C PHE A 46 -0.87 -9.80 1.34
N SER A 47 -1.05 -9.76 2.67
CA SER A 47 -1.39 -10.94 3.48
C SER A 47 -2.70 -10.69 4.23
N ALA A 48 -3.54 -11.71 4.30
CA ALA A 48 -4.78 -11.73 5.08
C ALA A 48 -4.56 -12.28 6.50
N SER A 49 -3.57 -11.73 7.20
CA SER A 49 -3.24 -12.14 8.57
C SER A 49 -4.27 -11.58 9.56
N GLU A 50 -4.76 -12.42 10.47
CA GLU A 50 -5.70 -12.00 11.53
C GLU A 50 -6.97 -11.29 11.02
N GLY A 51 -7.37 -11.55 9.77
CA GLY A 51 -8.52 -10.91 9.14
C GLY A 51 -8.30 -9.43 8.81
N ARG A 52 -7.06 -9.00 8.63
CA ARG A 52 -6.67 -7.63 8.29
C ARG A 52 -5.85 -7.60 7.02
N VAL A 53 -5.87 -6.44 6.35
CA VAL A 53 -4.98 -6.17 5.22
C VAL A 53 -3.59 -5.86 5.77
N GLU A 54 -2.66 -6.80 5.63
CA GLU A 54 -1.25 -6.61 5.96
C GLU A 54 -0.45 -6.37 4.67
N VAL A 55 0.42 -5.37 4.67
CA VAL A 55 1.35 -5.11 3.57
C VAL A 55 2.69 -5.78 3.90
N VAL A 56 3.05 -6.81 3.13
CA VAL A 56 4.32 -7.53 3.20
C VAL A 56 5.39 -6.67 2.53
N ARG A 57 5.99 -5.77 3.32
CA ARG A 57 6.87 -4.72 2.78
C ARG A 57 8.10 -5.24 2.06
N SER A 58 8.60 -6.44 2.41
CA SER A 58 9.73 -7.07 1.71
C SER A 58 9.45 -7.36 0.23
N ASN A 59 8.18 -7.41 -0.16
CA ASN A 59 7.75 -7.74 -1.52
C ASN A 59 7.34 -6.51 -2.34
N LEU A 60 7.43 -5.29 -1.76
CA LEU A 60 6.96 -4.07 -2.44
C LEU A 60 7.67 -3.83 -3.77
N ASP A 61 8.98 -4.03 -3.82
CA ASP A 61 9.78 -3.82 -5.04
C ASP A 61 9.60 -4.93 -6.09
N GLU A 62 8.89 -6.02 -5.76
CA GLU A 62 8.49 -7.05 -6.71
C GLU A 62 7.20 -6.67 -7.46
N CYS A 63 6.57 -5.53 -7.14
CA CYS A 63 5.34 -5.07 -7.79
C CYS A 63 5.54 -4.90 -9.31
N VAL A 64 4.74 -5.64 -10.09
CA VAL A 64 4.75 -5.58 -11.56
C VAL A 64 3.76 -4.57 -12.15
N LEU A 65 3.19 -3.68 -11.34
CA LEU A 65 2.21 -2.65 -11.75
C LEU A 65 1.00 -3.22 -12.51
N CYS A 66 0.48 -4.39 -12.10
CA CYS A 66 -0.67 -5.03 -12.75
C CYS A 66 -2.04 -4.40 -12.43
N GLU A 67 -2.08 -3.47 -11.47
CA GLU A 67 -3.28 -2.77 -10.98
C GLU A 67 -4.40 -3.66 -10.37
N LEU A 68 -4.22 -4.98 -10.30
CA LEU A 68 -5.24 -5.90 -9.76
C LEU A 68 -5.66 -5.58 -8.31
N CYS A 69 -4.73 -5.09 -7.49
CA CYS A 69 -5.03 -4.63 -6.13
C CYS A 69 -5.93 -3.38 -6.12
N LEU A 70 -5.78 -2.47 -7.09
CA LEU A 70 -6.62 -1.29 -7.26
C LEU A 70 -8.01 -1.65 -7.77
N GLU A 71 -8.13 -2.70 -8.59
CA GLU A 71 -9.44 -3.20 -9.01
C GLU A 71 -10.18 -3.95 -7.90
N ALA A 72 -9.42 -4.59 -7.00
CA ALA A 72 -9.98 -5.35 -5.90
C ALA A 72 -10.47 -4.45 -4.77
N ALA A 73 -9.77 -3.36 -4.49
CA ALA A 73 -10.08 -2.39 -3.45
C ALA A 73 -11.16 -1.39 -3.87
N PRO A 74 -11.94 -0.85 -2.92
CA PRO A 74 -12.85 0.26 -3.23
C PRO A 74 -12.08 1.52 -3.63
N ASP A 75 -12.70 2.34 -4.48
CA ASP A 75 -12.13 3.61 -4.96
C ASP A 75 -11.65 4.49 -3.80
N GLY A 76 -10.45 5.05 -3.97
CA GLY A 76 -9.77 5.94 -3.05
C GLY A 76 -9.18 5.26 -1.81
N ARG A 77 -9.30 3.94 -1.67
CA ARG A 77 -8.88 3.22 -0.45
C ARG A 77 -7.49 2.57 -0.53
N LEU A 78 -6.96 2.41 -1.74
CA LEU A 78 -5.63 1.85 -1.97
C LEU A 78 -4.90 2.72 -3.00
N ALA A 79 -3.60 2.93 -2.79
CA ALA A 79 -2.73 3.57 -3.77
C ALA A 79 -1.40 2.82 -3.90
N VAL A 80 -0.91 2.69 -5.13
CA VAL A 80 0.44 2.21 -5.42
C VAL A 80 1.29 3.42 -5.76
N LYS A 81 2.32 3.70 -4.96
CA LYS A 81 3.21 4.85 -5.11
C LYS A 81 4.49 4.44 -5.81
N LYS A 82 4.87 5.15 -6.86
CA LYS A 82 6.15 4.98 -7.55
C LYS A 82 7.16 5.97 -6.99
N LEU A 83 8.02 5.49 -6.09
CA LEU A 83 8.96 6.33 -5.34
C LEU A 83 10.05 6.95 -6.24
N TYR A 84 10.32 6.34 -7.39
CA TYR A 84 11.35 6.79 -8.32
C TYR A 84 10.94 7.97 -9.22
N ASP A 85 9.63 8.19 -9.42
CA ASP A 85 9.12 9.30 -10.25
C ASP A 85 8.07 10.17 -9.53
N GLY A 86 7.66 9.79 -8.31
CA GLY A 86 6.72 10.52 -7.47
C GLY A 86 5.27 10.43 -7.94
N THR A 87 4.94 9.57 -8.91
CA THR A 87 3.57 9.39 -9.37
C THR A 87 2.88 8.23 -8.65
N GLU A 88 1.55 8.23 -8.64
CA GLU A 88 0.74 7.24 -7.91
C GLU A 88 -0.37 6.68 -8.81
N LEU A 89 -0.69 5.41 -8.61
CA LEU A 89 -1.84 4.75 -9.21
C LEU A 89 -2.95 4.63 -8.16
N ARG A 90 -4.12 5.17 -8.45
CA ARG A 90 -5.33 5.15 -7.60
C ARG A 90 -6.58 5.15 -8.49
N ARG A 91 -7.63 4.49 -8.04
CA ARG A 91 -8.99 4.59 -8.62
C ARG A 91 -9.89 5.38 -7.69
#